data_AF-A0A7C6D1H4-F1
#
_entry.id   AF-A0A7C6D1H4-F1
#
_cell.length_a   1.000
_cell.length_b   1.000
_cell.length_c   1.000
_cell.angle_alpha   90.00
_cell.angle_beta   90.00
_cell.angle_gamma   90.00
#
_symmetry.space_group_name_H-M   'P 1'
#
loop_
_entity.id
_entity.type
_entity.pdbx_description
1 polymer ?
#
loop_
_entity_poly.entity_id
_entity_poly.type
_entity_poly.pdbx_seq_one_letter_code
_entity_poly.pdbx_strand_id
1 'polypeptide(L)'
;MSRAKLRRMLPRVIVNGAVILAMALWIVPTLGLFITSFRPASEVTSSGWWTVLSSPLKFTQFTIENYRSVLSTGGMTTAFRNSFIIT
;
A
#
# COMPACT_ATOMS: atom_id res chain seq x y z
N MET A 1 32.41 24.66 -5.73
CA MET A 1 32.35 23.29 -6.29
C MET A 1 32.70 23.35 -7.78
N SER A 2 33.69 22.58 -8.26
CA SER A 2 34.16 22.66 -9.66
C SER A 2 33.08 22.23 -10.66
N ARG A 3 32.92 22.97 -11.77
CA ARG A 3 31.94 22.69 -12.85
C ARG A 3 32.08 21.26 -13.41
N ALA A 4 33.29 20.70 -13.38
CA ALA A 4 33.55 19.31 -13.79
C ALA A 4 32.94 18.27 -12.83
N LYS A 5 32.95 18.56 -11.52
CA LYS A 5 32.33 17.70 -10.50
C LYS A 5 30.80 17.73 -10.62
N LEU A 6 30.23 18.92 -10.86
CA LEU A 6 28.79 19.09 -11.07
C LEU A 6 28.29 18.33 -12.32
N ARG A 7 29.00 18.42 -13.45
CA ARG A 7 28.67 17.66 -14.68
C ARG A 7 28.70 16.14 -14.49
N ARG A 8 29.52 15.62 -13.59
CA ARG A 8 29.57 14.17 -13.27
C ARG A 8 28.52 13.72 -12.26
N MET A 9 28.11 14.59 -11.34
CA MET A 9 27.14 14.24 -10.28
C MET A 9 25.68 14.43 -10.73
N LEU A 10 25.41 15.41 -11.59
CA LEU A 10 24.05 15.74 -12.02
C LEU A 10 23.29 14.57 -12.68
N PRO A 11 23.89 13.78 -13.60
CA PRO A 11 23.20 12.63 -14.21
C PRO A 11 22.84 11.56 -13.17
N ARG A 12 23.72 11.32 -12.18
CA ARG A 12 23.49 10.32 -11.13
C ARG A 12 22.33 10.71 -10.22
N VAL A 13 22.25 11.98 -9.84
CA VAL A 13 21.16 12.49 -9.00
C VAL A 13 19.83 12.43 -9.75
N ILE A 14 19.81 12.79 -11.04
CA ILE A 14 18.60 12.73 -11.88
C ILE A 14 18.13 11.28 -12.03
N VAL A 15 19.01 10.35 -12.37
CA VAL A 15 18.66 8.93 -12.54
C VAL A 15 18.15 8.35 -11.22
N ASN A 16 18.86 8.55 -10.12
CA ASN A 16 18.42 8.04 -8.81
C ASN A 16 17.07 8.66 -8.38
N GLY A 17 16.87 9.96 -8.61
CA GLY A 17 15.60 10.64 -8.35
C GLY A 17 14.45 10.06 -9.19
N ALA A 18 14.69 9.80 -10.47
CA ALA A 18 13.71 9.19 -11.36
C ALA A 18 13.35 7.75 -10.93
N VAL A 19 14.34 6.95 -10.54
CA VAL A 19 14.11 5.59 -10.02
C VAL A 19 13.31 5.62 -8.73
N ILE A 20 13.67 6.48 -7.77
CA ILE A 20 12.92 6.62 -6.51
C ILE A 20 11.46 7.04 -6.79
N LEU A 21 11.24 7.98 -7.71
CA LEU A 21 9.89 8.40 -8.08
C LEU A 21 9.09 7.25 -8.70
N ALA A 22 9.69 6.48 -9.61
CA ALA A 22 9.06 5.32 -10.21
C ALA A 22 8.69 4.26 -9.16
N MET A 23 9.59 4.00 -8.20
CA MET A 23 9.32 3.09 -7.08
C MET A 23 8.19 3.59 -6.18
N ALA A 24 8.19 4.88 -5.86
CA ALA A 24 7.13 5.48 -5.05
C ALA A 24 5.77 5.34 -5.73
N LEU A 25 5.69 5.65 -7.03
CA LEU A 25 4.48 5.47 -7.84
C LEU A 25 4.01 4.01 -7.89
N TRP A 26 4.94 3.05 -7.99
CA TRP A 26 4.60 1.62 -7.95
C TRP A 26 4.05 1.21 -6.58
N ILE A 27 4.58 1.74 -5.48
CA ILE A 27 4.10 1.36 -4.14
C ILE A 27 2.69 1.87 -3.85
N VAL A 28 2.23 2.94 -4.52
CA VAL A 28 0.90 3.56 -4.32
C VAL A 28 -0.25 2.54 -4.34
N PRO A 29 -0.45 1.68 -5.37
CA PRO A 29 -1.53 0.70 -5.38
C PRO A 29 -1.45 -0.29 -4.21
N THR A 30 -0.25 -0.77 -3.86
CA THR A 30 -0.06 -1.70 -2.73
C THR A 30 -0.38 -1.03 -1.40
N LEU A 31 0.05 0.22 -1.21
CA LEU A 31 -0.26 1.02 -0.03
C LEU A 31 -1.76 1.32 0.07
N GLY A 32 -2.39 1.63 -1.07
CA GLY A 32 -3.84 1.84 -1.16
C GLY A 32 -4.62 0.59 -0.76
N LEU A 33 -4.23 -0.58 -1.26
CA LEU A 33 -4.81 -1.86 -0.85
C LEU A 33 -4.60 -2.15 0.64
N PHE A 34 -3.38 -1.90 1.15
CA PHE A 34 -3.07 -2.08 2.56
C PHE A 34 -3.97 -1.22 3.46
N ILE A 35 -4.10 0.07 3.18
CA ILE A 35 -4.98 0.97 3.94
C ILE A 35 -6.44 0.52 3.82
N THR A 36 -6.88 0.19 2.59
CA THR A 36 -8.25 -0.25 2.29
C THR A 36 -8.62 -1.51 3.07
N SER A 37 -7.68 -2.43 3.28
CA SER A 37 -7.92 -3.68 4.03
C SER A 37 -8.41 -3.44 5.47
N PHE A 38 -8.02 -2.31 6.06
CA PHE A 38 -8.43 -1.88 7.40
C PHE A 38 -9.60 -0.90 7.38
N ARG A 39 -10.14 -0.48 6.23
CA ARG A 39 -11.30 0.43 6.19
C ARG A 39 -12.63 -0.33 6.22
N PRO A 40 -13.69 0.20 6.84
CA PRO A 40 -15.03 -0.37 6.74
C PRO A 40 -15.48 -0.50 5.28
N ALA A 41 -16.18 -1.59 4.93
CA ALA A 41 -16.60 -1.85 3.56
C ALA A 41 -17.41 -0.69 2.94
N SER A 42 -18.27 -0.03 3.73
CA SER A 42 -19.06 1.14 3.29
C SER A 42 -18.19 2.32 2.84
N GLU A 43 -17.03 2.50 3.50
CA GLU A 43 -16.08 3.58 3.23
C GLU A 43 -15.20 3.31 2.01
N VAL A 44 -14.94 2.03 1.71
CA VAL A 44 -14.22 1.60 0.52
C VAL A 44 -15.03 1.86 -0.75
N THR A 45 -16.36 1.67 -0.69
CA THR A 45 -17.25 1.91 -1.83
C THR A 45 -17.59 3.39 -2.02
N SER A 46 -17.54 4.20 -0.97
CA SER A 46 -17.96 5.61 -1.01
C SER A 46 -16.82 6.60 -1.26
N SER A 47 -15.57 6.24 -0.91
CA SER A 47 -14.45 7.18 -1.00
C SER A 47 -13.07 6.50 -1.15
N GLY A 48 -12.11 7.23 -1.72
CA GLY A 48 -10.75 6.74 -1.93
C GLY A 48 -9.98 6.50 -0.62
N TRP A 49 -9.00 5.59 -0.65
CA TRP A 49 -8.22 5.21 0.55
C TRP A 49 -7.42 6.38 1.16
N TRP A 50 -7.03 7.37 0.35
CA TRP A 50 -6.28 8.55 0.80
C TRP A 50 -7.07 9.47 1.73
N THR A 51 -8.40 9.32 1.84
CA THR A 51 -9.23 10.14 2.74
C THR A 51 -8.89 9.93 4.21
N VAL A 52 -8.29 8.80 4.59
CA VAL A 52 -7.80 8.59 5.97
C VAL A 52 -6.72 9.60 6.36
N LEU A 53 -5.98 10.13 5.37
CA LEU A 53 -4.96 11.16 5.59
C LEU A 53 -5.57 12.52 5.94
N SER A 54 -6.83 12.76 5.58
CA SER A 54 -7.56 13.98 5.95
C SER A 54 -7.99 13.99 7.42
N SER A 55 -8.03 12.83 8.08
CA SER A 55 -8.41 12.72 9.49
C SER A 55 -7.60 11.62 10.19
N PRO A 56 -6.27 11.77 10.31
CA PRO A 56 -5.37 10.71 10.77
C PRO A 56 -5.63 10.28 12.23
N LEU A 57 -6.19 11.16 13.05
CA LEU A 57 -6.50 10.89 14.47
C LEU A 57 -7.86 10.21 14.68
N LYS A 58 -8.64 9.97 13.62
CA LYS A 58 -9.96 9.32 13.70
C LYS A 58 -9.80 7.79 13.68
N PHE A 59 -9.47 7.19 14.81
CA PHE A 59 -9.26 5.73 14.90
C PHE A 59 -10.50 4.88 14.54
N THR A 60 -11.70 5.45 14.63
CA THR A 60 -12.96 4.78 14.26
C THR A 60 -13.12 4.51 12.76
N GLN A 61 -12.23 5.06 11.92
CA GLN A 61 -12.21 4.78 10.47
C GLN A 61 -11.49 3.48 10.11
N PHE A 62 -10.95 2.75 11.11
CA PHE A 62 -10.28 1.48 10.93
C PHE A 62 -11.05 0.32 11.59
N THR A 63 -10.99 -0.86 10.98
CA THR A 63 -11.64 -2.09 11.42
C THR A 63 -10.85 -3.32 10.97
N ILE A 64 -11.13 -4.47 11.59
CA ILE A 64 -10.59 -5.79 11.23
C ILE A 64 -11.70 -6.68 10.65
N GLU A 65 -12.93 -6.18 10.56
CA GLU A 65 -14.10 -6.99 10.18
C GLU A 65 -13.97 -7.62 8.79
N ASN A 66 -13.32 -6.94 7.84
CA ASN A 66 -13.05 -7.50 6.52
C ASN A 66 -12.26 -8.83 6.60
N TYR A 67 -11.25 -8.90 7.46
CA TYR A 67 -10.45 -10.10 7.66
C TYR A 67 -11.27 -11.23 8.29
N ARG A 68 -12.10 -10.91 9.29
CA ARG A 68 -12.99 -11.90 9.92
C ARG A 68 -13.99 -12.47 8.92
N SER A 69 -14.57 -11.60 8.10
CA SER A 69 -15.51 -11.99 7.05
C SER A 69 -14.87 -12.94 6.04
N VAL A 70 -13.69 -12.59 5.50
CA VAL A 70 -12.99 -13.43 4.52
C VAL A 70 -12.53 -14.76 5.11
N LEU A 71 -12.01 -14.77 6.34
CA LEU A 71 -11.53 -16.00 6.98
C LEU A 71 -12.67 -16.96 7.38
N SER A 72 -13.85 -16.43 7.74
CA SER A 72 -15.00 -17.25 8.12
C SER A 72 -15.84 -17.71 6.92
N THR A 73 -15.65 -17.12 5.74
CA THR A 73 -16.44 -17.41 4.54
C THR A 73 -15.78 -18.50 3.67
N GLY A 74 -16.60 -19.39 3.12
CA GLY A 74 -16.21 -20.24 1.96
C GLY A 74 -15.04 -21.19 2.19
N GLY A 75 -14.73 -21.56 3.45
CA GLY A 75 -13.61 -22.44 3.77
C GLY A 75 -12.23 -21.82 3.55
N MET A 76 -12.12 -20.49 3.51
CA MET A 76 -10.86 -19.77 3.25
C MET A 76 -9.70 -20.22 4.16
N THR A 77 -9.97 -20.49 5.44
CA THR A 77 -8.98 -21.03 6.39
C THR A 77 -8.43 -22.39 5.97
N THR A 78 -9.27 -23.23 5.37
CA THR A 78 -8.88 -24.53 4.83
C THR A 78 -8.07 -24.36 3.56
N ALA A 79 -8.49 -23.48 2.65
CA ALA A 79 -7.74 -23.15 1.44
C ALA A 79 -6.33 -22.64 1.75
N PHE A 80 -6.20 -21.75 2.74
CA PHE A 80 -4.91 -21.23 3.20
C PHE A 80 -4.01 -22.34 3.77
N ARG A 81 -4.58 -23.25 4.58
CA ARG A 81 -3.86 -24.41 5.10
C ARG A 81 -3.38 -25.34 3.97
N ASN A 82 -4.21 -25.57 2.96
CA ASN A 82 -3.85 -26.43 1.84
C ASN A 82 -2.63 -25.89 1.09
N SER A 83 -2.55 -24.57 0.86
CA SER A 83 -1.39 -23.96 0.19
C SER A 83 -0.07 -24.17 0.93
N PHE A 84 -0.07 -24.18 2.27
CA PHE A 84 1.11 -24.49 3.07
C PHE A 84 1.50 -25.96 3.07
N ILE A 85 0.52 -26.87 2.97
CA ILE A 85 0.79 -28.31 2.97
C ILE A 85 1.32 -28.76 1.60
N ILE A 86 0.85 -28.12 0.52
CA ILE A 86 1.23 -28.47 -0.85
C ILE A 86 2.62 -27.90 -1.22
N THR A 87 3.04 -26.80 -0.60
CA THR A 87 4.37 -26.21 -0.81
C THR A 87 5.40 -26.89 0.09
#